data_AF-A0A923YUG8-F1
#
_entry.id   AF-A0A923YUG8-F1
#
_cell.length_a   1.000
_cell.length_b   1.000
_cell.length_c   1.000
_cell.angle_alpha   90.00
_cell.angle_beta   90.00
_cell.angle_gamma   90.00
#
_symmetry.space_group_name_H-M   'P 1'
#
loop_
_entity.id
_entity.type
_entity.pdbx_description
1 polymer ?
#
loop_
_entity_poly.entity_id
_entity_poly.type
_entity_poly.pdbx_seq_one_letter_code
_entity_poly.pdbx_strand_id
1 'polypeptide(L)'
;MADVWSDNKIDRIVADSFAMLGGELSGCLFSKGEHNRALQKLIPRSRGSIELKHQNIGAVLLGLNERWIDGYKPAVNFQNALVDGVLRWLNARPDWLAPKADS
;
A
#
# COMPACT_ATOMS: atom_id res chain seq x y z
N MET A 1 -4.06 -7.78 -24.44
CA MET A 1 -4.49 -6.51 -23.81
C MET A 1 -3.67 -6.35 -22.55
N ALA A 2 -2.92 -5.25 -22.39
CA ALA A 2 -2.12 -5.03 -21.19
C ALA A 2 -3.07 -5.09 -19.99
N ASP A 3 -2.88 -6.04 -19.07
CA ASP A 3 -3.72 -6.17 -17.87
C ASP A 3 -3.64 -4.83 -17.12
N VAL A 4 -4.72 -4.05 -17.16
CA VAL A 4 -4.77 -2.70 -16.58
C VAL A 4 -4.93 -2.86 -15.07
N TRP A 5 -4.22 -2.03 -14.30
CA TRP A 5 -4.48 -1.88 -12.87
C TRP A 5 -5.78 -1.09 -12.71
N SER A 6 -6.91 -1.80 -12.70
CA SER A 6 -8.23 -1.23 -12.43
C SER A 6 -8.32 -0.70 -11.00
N ASP A 7 -9.23 0.23 -10.76
CA ASP A 7 -9.46 0.81 -9.43
C ASP A 7 -9.66 -0.26 -8.34
N ASN A 8 -10.46 -1.29 -8.60
CA ASN A 8 -10.65 -2.39 -7.64
C ASN A 8 -9.34 -3.09 -7.24
N LYS A 9 -8.44 -3.31 -8.21
CA LYS A 9 -7.13 -3.91 -7.96
C LYS A 9 -6.24 -2.96 -7.16
N ILE A 10 -6.30 -1.66 -7.48
CA ILE A 10 -5.59 -0.60 -6.78
C ILE A 10 -6.07 -0.51 -5.32
N ASP A 11 -7.37 -0.46 -5.08
CA ASP A 11 -7.95 -0.33 -3.75
C ASP A 11 -7.54 -1.52 -2.86
N ARG A 12 -7.50 -2.74 -3.41
CA ARG A 12 -7.06 -3.95 -2.70
C ARG A 12 -5.59 -3.89 -2.29
N ILE A 13 -4.69 -3.46 -3.18
CA ILE A 13 -3.26 -3.40 -2.87
C ILE A 13 -2.90 -2.22 -1.97
N VAL A 14 -3.65 -1.12 -2.07
CA VAL A 14 -3.57 0.00 -1.13
C VAL A 14 -3.99 -0.46 0.26
N ALA A 15 -5.13 -1.13 0.39
CA ALA A 15 -5.61 -1.64 1.67
C ALA A 15 -4.60 -2.62 2.32
N ASP A 16 -4.00 -3.52 1.53
CA ASP A 16 -2.99 -4.45 2.02
C ASP A 16 -1.69 -3.74 2.45
N SER A 17 -1.26 -2.71 1.72
CA SER A 17 -0.12 -1.86 2.11
C SER A 17 -0.36 -1.19 3.45
N PHE A 18 -1.54 -0.60 3.67
CA PHE A 18 -1.88 0.03 4.95
C PHE A 18 -2.05 -0.99 6.08
N ALA A 19 -2.55 -2.19 5.81
CA ALA A 19 -2.63 -3.26 6.81
C ALA A 19 -1.24 -3.67 7.30
N MET A 20 -0.28 -3.87 6.38
CA MET A 20 1.12 -4.15 6.73
C MET A 20 1.75 -2.98 7.50
N LEU A 21 1.54 -1.74 7.03
CA LEU A 21 2.07 -0.55 7.71
C LEU A 21 1.48 -0.39 9.12
N GLY A 22 0.18 -0.64 9.30
CA GLY A 22 -0.47 -0.58 10.61
C GLY A 22 0.08 -1.63 11.57
N GLY A 23 0.36 -2.84 11.07
CA GLY A 23 1.06 -3.88 11.83
C GLY A 23 2.46 -3.44 12.25
N GLU A 24 3.24 -2.88 11.32
CA GLU A 24 4.59 -2.36 11.59
C GLU A 24 4.58 -1.25 12.65
N LEU A 25 3.67 -0.28 12.51
CA LEU A 25 3.52 0.83 13.46
C LEU A 25 3.06 0.36 14.86
N SER A 26 2.33 -0.76 14.93
CA SER A 26 1.88 -1.36 16.19
C SER A 26 2.92 -2.32 16.80
N GLY A 27 4.06 -2.52 16.15
CA GLY A 27 5.08 -3.50 16.55
C GLY A 27 4.65 -4.96 16.35
N CYS A 28 3.60 -5.22 15.58
CA CYS A 28 3.15 -6.56 15.25
C CYS A 28 4.03 -7.18 14.17
N LEU A 29 4.41 -8.45 14.36
CA LEU A 29 5.12 -9.21 13.33
C LEU A 29 4.16 -9.56 12.19
N PHE A 30 4.54 -9.23 10.95
CA PHE A 30 3.83 -9.63 9.74
C PHE A 30 4.81 -10.21 8.71
N SER A 31 4.29 -11.04 7.80
CA SER A 31 5.10 -11.64 6.73
C SER A 31 4.71 -11.05 5.38
N LYS A 32 5.61 -10.25 4.79
CA LYS A 32 5.44 -9.71 3.43
C LYS A 32 5.14 -10.81 2.39
N GLY A 33 5.75 -11.98 2.56
CA GLY A 33 5.53 -13.13 1.68
C GLY A 33 4.15 -13.78 1.85
N GLU A 34 3.53 -13.66 3.02
CA GLU A 34 2.14 -14.11 3.24
C GLU A 34 1.14 -13.13 2.64
N HIS A 35 1.30 -11.83 2.91
CA HIS A 35 0.49 -10.76 2.30
C HIS A 35 0.51 -10.82 0.77
N ASN A 36 1.71 -10.98 0.19
CA ASN A 36 1.84 -11.11 -1.26
C ASN A 36 1.09 -12.34 -1.80
N ARG A 37 1.20 -13.50 -1.14
CA ARG A 37 0.48 -14.72 -1.53
C ARG A 37 -1.03 -14.58 -1.37
N ALA A 38 -1.50 -13.88 -0.35
CA ALA A 38 -2.91 -13.56 -0.17
C ALA A 38 -3.41 -12.64 -1.30
N LEU A 39 -2.67 -11.58 -1.63
CA LEU A 39 -3.00 -10.68 -2.72
C LEU A 39 -3.03 -11.37 -4.08
N GLN A 40 -2.11 -12.30 -4.38
CA GLN A 40 -2.13 -13.06 -5.63
C GLN A 40 -3.42 -13.87 -5.84
N LYS A 41 -4.07 -14.31 -4.76
CA LYS A 41 -5.36 -15.01 -4.83
C LYS A 41 -6.52 -14.06 -5.16
N LEU A 42 -6.39 -12.78 -4.78
CA LEU A 42 -7.43 -11.76 -4.99
C LEU A 42 -7.22 -10.99 -6.30
N ILE A 43 -5.97 -10.82 -6.71
CA ILE A 43 -5.53 -10.08 -7.88
C ILE A 43 -4.60 -11.01 -8.66
N PRO A 44 -5.03 -11.53 -9.84
CA PRO A 44 -4.22 -12.48 -10.62
C PRO A 44 -3.01 -11.78 -11.25
N ARG A 45 -2.02 -11.48 -10.43
CA ARG A 45 -0.78 -10.77 -10.76
C ARG A 45 0.40 -11.56 -10.23
N SER A 46 1.55 -11.39 -10.87
CA SER A 46 2.78 -12.01 -10.38
C SER A 46 3.21 -11.37 -9.06
N ARG A 47 3.91 -12.16 -8.24
CA ARG A 47 4.57 -11.69 -7.01
C ARG A 47 5.34 -10.38 -7.20
N GLY A 48 6.20 -10.32 -8.21
CA GLY A 48 7.03 -9.14 -8.48
C GLY A 48 6.21 -7.91 -8.89
N SER A 49 5.07 -8.11 -9.59
CA SER A 49 4.17 -7.00 -9.91
C SER A 49 3.49 -6.42 -8.66
N ILE A 50 3.19 -7.25 -7.66
CA ILE A 50 2.61 -6.83 -6.38
C ILE A 50 3.68 -6.11 -5.54
N GLU A 51 4.89 -6.66 -5.44
CA GLU A 51 6.02 -6.02 -4.72
C GLU A 51 6.34 -4.64 -5.30
N LEU A 52 6.41 -4.52 -6.64
CA LEU A 52 6.60 -3.23 -7.30
C LEU A 52 5.48 -2.25 -6.99
N LYS A 53 4.22 -2.72 -6.92
CA LYS A 53 3.11 -1.83 -6.56
C LYS A 53 3.14 -1.38 -5.11
N HIS A 54 3.60 -2.20 -4.16
CA HIS A 54 3.87 -1.74 -2.79
C HIS A 54 4.96 -0.66 -2.75
N GLN A 55 6.03 -0.78 -3.54
CA GLN A 55 7.04 0.27 -3.67
C GLN A 55 6.47 1.57 -4.25
N ASN A 56 5.58 1.46 -5.25
CA ASN A 56 4.91 2.62 -5.81
C ASN A 56 4.00 3.30 -4.78
N ILE A 57 3.28 2.53 -3.95
CA ILE A 57 2.47 3.08 -2.85
C ILE A 57 3.38 3.76 -1.82
N GLY A 58 4.52 3.16 -1.48
CA GLY A 58 5.52 3.79 -0.62
C GLY A 58 6.02 5.13 -1.14
N ALA A 59 6.13 5.29 -2.46
CA ALA A 59 6.46 6.58 -3.08
C ALA A 59 5.34 7.62 -2.98
N VAL A 60 4.08 7.19 -3.09
CA VAL A 60 2.93 8.07 -2.82
C VAL A 60 2.95 8.53 -1.36
N LEU A 61 3.15 7.60 -0.41
CA LEU A 61 3.21 7.92 1.03
C LEU A 61 4.37 8.86 1.36
N LEU A 62 5.55 8.63 0.77
CA LEU A 62 6.68 9.54 0.90
C LEU A 62 6.33 10.96 0.45
N GLY A 63 5.61 11.11 -0.67
CA GLY A 63 5.13 12.41 -1.16
C GLY A 63 4.10 13.07 -0.25
N LEU A 64 3.36 12.30 0.53
CA LEU A 64 2.42 12.78 1.56
C LEU A 64 3.07 13.01 2.93
N ASN A 65 4.40 12.86 3.03
CA ASN A 65 5.16 12.91 4.27
C ASN A 65 4.70 11.86 5.31
N GLU A 66 4.18 10.74 4.83
CA GLU A 66 3.76 9.58 5.61
C GLU A 66 4.86 8.52 5.68
N ARG A 67 4.78 7.65 6.69
CA ARG A 67 5.66 6.47 6.76
C ARG A 67 5.26 5.44 5.70
N TRP A 68 6.25 4.73 5.19
CA TRP A 68 6.06 3.55 4.35
C TRP A 68 6.68 2.33 5.03
N ILE A 69 6.29 1.14 4.58
CA ILE A 69 6.76 -0.12 5.14
C ILE A 69 8.28 -0.25 4.96
N ASP A 70 9.01 -0.52 6.04
CA ASP A 70 10.46 -0.71 5.99
C ASP A 70 10.83 -1.84 5.00
N GLY A 71 11.93 -1.68 4.25
CA GLY A 71 12.35 -2.64 3.23
C GLY A 71 11.56 -2.62 1.91
N TYR A 72 10.49 -1.83 1.78
CA TYR A 72 9.95 -1.43 0.48
C TYR A 72 10.47 -0.04 0.12
N LYS A 73 11.59 0.03 -0.61
CA LYS A 73 12.12 1.32 -1.08
C LYS A 73 11.09 2.00 -2.00
N PRO A 74 10.72 3.27 -1.74
CA PRO A 74 9.87 4.04 -2.62
C PRO A 74 10.34 4.00 -4.08
N ALA A 75 9.43 3.67 -4.99
CA ALA A 75 9.73 3.69 -6.41
C ALA A 75 9.93 5.12 -6.92
N VAL A 76 10.82 5.30 -7.90
CA VAL A 76 11.09 6.62 -8.50
C VAL A 76 9.91 7.06 -9.38
N ASN A 77 9.16 6.12 -9.96
CA ASN A 77 8.06 6.39 -10.86
C ASN A 77 6.84 5.54 -10.49
N PHE A 78 5.66 6.16 -10.45
CA PHE A 78 4.39 5.48 -10.22
C PHE A 78 3.27 6.11 -11.04
N GLN A 79 2.14 5.40 -11.16
CA GLN A 79 0.98 5.83 -11.92
C GLN A 79 0.09 6.73 -11.06
N ASN A 80 -0.42 7.85 -11.59
CA ASN A 80 -1.31 8.77 -10.87
C ASN A 80 -2.57 8.09 -10.29
N ALA A 81 -3.09 7.05 -10.96
CA ALA A 81 -4.24 6.29 -10.45
C ALA A 81 -3.98 5.64 -9.07
N LEU A 82 -2.71 5.40 -8.69
CA LEU A 82 -2.37 4.94 -7.34
C LEU A 82 -2.52 6.06 -6.30
N VAL A 83 -2.23 7.31 -6.68
CA VAL A 83 -2.44 8.46 -5.80
C VAL A 83 -3.92 8.56 -5.47
N ASP A 84 -4.79 8.48 -6.48
CA ASP A 84 -6.23 8.51 -6.28
C ASP A 84 -6.70 7.38 -5.35
N GLY A 85 -6.20 6.16 -5.54
CA GLY A 85 -6.50 5.02 -4.67
C GLY A 85 -6.07 5.23 -3.21
N VAL A 86 -4.86 5.76 -2.99
CA VAL A 86 -4.34 6.07 -1.65
C VAL A 86 -5.17 7.16 -0.98
N LEU A 87 -5.46 8.25 -1.70
CA LEU A 87 -6.27 9.34 -1.19
C LEU A 87 -7.71 8.88 -0.88
N ARG A 88 -8.32 8.04 -1.72
CA ARG A 88 -9.63 7.43 -1.43
C ARG A 88 -9.59 6.63 -0.12
N TRP A 89 -8.54 5.84 0.10
CA TRP A 89 -8.40 5.05 1.32
C TRP A 89 -8.26 5.93 2.57
N LEU A 90 -7.42 6.96 2.50
CA LEU A 90 -7.19 7.92 3.58
C LEU A 90 -8.44 8.75 3.89
N ASN A 91 -9.15 9.23 2.88
CA ASN A 91 -10.40 9.99 3.05
C ASN A 91 -11.49 9.15 3.72
N ALA A 92 -11.50 7.82 3.48
CA ALA A 92 -12.41 6.90 4.15
C ALA A 92 -11.98 6.57 5.60
N ARG A 93 -10.75 6.91 6.00
CA ARG A 93 -10.15 6.63 7.32
C ARG A 93 -9.42 7.86 7.86
N PRO A 94 -10.18 8.91 8.23
CA PRO A 94 -9.58 10.13 8.78
C PRO A 94 -8.82 9.87 10.09
N ASP A 95 -9.16 8.80 10.80
CA ASP A 95 -8.45 8.32 11.99
C ASP A 95 -6.99 7.92 11.71
N TRP A 96 -6.64 7.55 10.47
CA TRP A 96 -5.27 7.21 10.11
C TRP A 96 -4.33 8.42 10.17
N LEU A 97 -4.82 9.57 9.70
CA LEU A 97 -4.10 10.85 9.67
C LEU A 97 -4.25 11.65 10.97
N ALA A 98 -5.17 11.23 11.85
CA ALA A 98 -5.35 11.88 13.13
C ALA A 98 -4.02 11.81 13.91
N PRO A 99 -3.59 12.91 14.56
CA PRO A 99 -2.42 12.88 15.43
C PRO A 99 -2.62 11.74 16.42
N LYS A 100 -1.73 10.74 16.41
CA LYS A 100 -1.68 9.77 17.50
C LYS A 100 -1.36 10.60 18.73
N ALA A 101 -2.31 10.73 19.64
CA ALA A 101 -2.08 11.41 20.90
C ALA A 101 -1.00 10.59 21.62
N ASP A 102 0.25 11.01 21.50
CA ASP A 102 1.37 10.46 22.24
C ASP A 102 0.99 10.55 23.74
N SER A 103 0.81 9.39 24.37
CA SER A 103 0.64 9.26 25.83
C SER A 103 1.96 8.85 26.46
#